data_AF-A0A928TGS4-F1
#
_entry.id   AF-A0A928TGS4-F1
#
_cell.length_a   1.000
_cell.length_b   1.000
_cell.length_c   1.000
_cell.angle_alpha   90.00
_cell.angle_beta   90.00
_cell.angle_gamma   90.00
#
_symmetry.space_group_name_H-M   'P 1'
#
loop_
_entity.id
_entity.type
_entity.pdbx_description
1 polymer ?
#
loop_
_entity_poly.entity_id
_entity_poly.type
_entity_poly.pdbx_seq_one_letter_code
_entity_poly.pdbx_strand_id
1 'polypeptide(L)'
;MRKLILVLTVAVLAGLATAAPAEQVSAVTCTPTGYFRDATNLTAAQIGGDVTGALNATGCHIGVYYGPGARGTVSHAEIFGASYFGVVARGAEVDVLHSSIHDIGDSPSFTGAQHGVAIYFASVGNTGCDTTLTTTGRVVGNHIWRYQKNGITANCTGTAVEIRNNVVAGADLSLITAANSVQLAWGAFGTVENNLIGGNQWCGPGNWSATAVLLYGADEGTVVRHNNIRGNSDVGIHGEGDGLLIDNNRVFDDGTDCNVNGYDYGVGNWGSNNVVTNNKVRGFDTSYDGVTGGKNKVIPGPNGNP
;
A
#
# COMPACT_ATOMS: atom_id res chain seq x y z
N MET A 1 70.76 50.43 -25.50
CA MET A 1 69.34 50.06 -25.27
C MET A 1 69.31 48.80 -24.40
N ARG A 2 68.95 48.92 -23.11
CA ARG A 2 68.99 47.84 -22.12
C ARG A 2 67.71 46.99 -22.22
N LYS A 3 67.85 45.67 -22.36
CA LYS A 3 66.74 44.71 -22.35
C LYS A 3 66.32 44.40 -20.91
N LEU A 4 65.04 44.60 -20.61
CA LEU A 4 64.41 44.33 -19.33
C LEU A 4 63.88 42.88 -19.34
N ILE A 5 64.31 42.06 -18.38
CA ILE A 5 63.79 40.69 -18.17
C ILE A 5 62.74 40.78 -17.08
N LEU A 6 61.50 40.43 -17.40
CA LEU A 6 60.38 40.35 -16.46
C LEU A 6 60.18 38.89 -16.04
N VAL A 7 60.41 38.58 -14.77
CA VAL A 7 60.16 37.26 -14.18
C VAL A 7 58.75 37.27 -13.59
N LEU A 8 57.89 36.36 -14.07
CA LEU A 8 56.52 36.19 -13.59
C LEU A 8 56.48 34.99 -12.62
N THR A 9 56.23 35.23 -11.33
CA THR A 9 56.03 34.19 -10.32
C THR A 9 54.56 33.78 -10.29
N VAL A 10 54.28 32.51 -10.61
CA VAL A 10 52.96 31.89 -10.46
C VAL A 10 52.86 31.29 -9.05
N ALA A 11 51.98 31.81 -8.22
CA ALA A 11 51.64 31.22 -6.93
C ALA A 11 50.52 30.18 -7.10
N VAL A 12 50.81 28.91 -6.82
CA VAL A 12 49.83 27.83 -6.78
C VAL A 12 49.24 27.78 -5.37
N LEU A 13 47.98 28.19 -5.20
CA LEU A 13 47.22 27.95 -3.97
C LEU A 13 46.68 26.52 -4.00
N ALA A 14 47.24 25.65 -3.15
CA ALA A 14 46.65 24.35 -2.84
C ALA A 14 45.50 24.55 -1.83
N GLY A 15 44.26 24.52 -2.30
CA GLY A 15 43.08 24.48 -1.43
C GLY A 15 42.93 23.08 -0.83
N LEU A 16 43.18 22.94 0.48
CA LEU A 16 42.77 21.75 1.23
C LEU A 16 41.23 21.74 1.34
N ALA A 17 40.59 20.88 0.56
CA ALA A 17 39.19 20.53 0.77
C ALA A 17 39.11 19.62 2.00
N THR A 18 38.65 20.17 3.13
CA THR A 18 38.30 19.38 4.31
C THR A 18 37.00 18.63 4.01
N ALA A 19 37.08 17.30 3.84
CA ALA A 19 35.90 16.45 3.77
C ALA A 19 35.12 16.58 5.08
N ALA A 20 33.85 16.95 4.99
CA ALA A 20 32.96 16.94 6.14
C ALA A 20 32.82 15.50 6.65
N PRO A 21 32.84 15.27 7.97
CA PRO A 21 32.63 13.95 8.53
C PRO A 21 31.22 13.46 8.15
N ALA A 22 31.13 12.21 7.69
CA ALA A 22 29.84 11.55 7.49
C ALA A 22 29.13 11.48 8.85
N GLU A 23 27.93 12.06 8.94
CA GLU A 23 27.08 11.90 10.12
C GLU A 23 26.79 10.41 10.32
N GLN A 24 27.29 9.86 11.43
CA GLN A 24 26.90 8.52 11.87
C GLN A 24 25.43 8.57 12.27
N VAL A 25 24.56 8.14 11.38
CA VAL A 25 23.15 7.89 11.69
C VAL A 25 23.13 6.78 12.75
N SER A 26 22.62 7.09 13.94
CA SER A 26 22.43 6.09 15.00
C SER A 26 21.60 4.94 14.45
N ALA A 27 22.06 3.71 14.68
CA ALA A 27 21.28 2.53 14.34
C ALA A 27 19.92 2.59 15.06
N VAL A 28 18.86 2.26 14.33
CA VAL A 28 17.49 2.26 14.84
C VAL A 28 17.36 1.15 15.88
N THR A 29 16.85 1.48 17.08
CA THR A 29 16.62 0.48 18.12
C THR A 29 15.29 -0.22 17.87
N CYS A 30 15.33 -1.48 17.43
CA CYS A 30 14.13 -2.26 17.19
C CYS A 30 13.61 -2.89 18.48
N THR A 31 12.40 -2.50 18.90
CA THR A 31 11.79 -2.95 20.15
C THR A 31 10.78 -4.09 19.90
N PRO A 32 10.86 -5.23 20.61
CA PRO A 32 9.86 -6.30 20.50
C PRO A 32 8.44 -5.81 20.78
N THR A 33 7.48 -6.18 19.93
CA THR A 33 6.09 -5.70 20.00
C THR A 33 5.16 -6.65 20.75
N GLY A 34 5.53 -7.93 20.87
CA GLY A 34 4.64 -8.99 21.36
C GLY A 34 3.65 -9.49 20.30
N TYR A 35 3.67 -8.93 19.08
CA TYR A 35 2.92 -9.41 17.94
C TYR A 35 3.72 -10.48 17.19
N PHE A 36 3.18 -11.69 17.12
CA PHE A 36 3.85 -12.81 16.45
C PHE A 36 3.30 -13.04 15.04
N ARG A 37 4.21 -13.19 14.08
CA ARG A 37 3.98 -13.63 12.69
C ARG A 37 5.10 -14.59 12.31
N ASP A 38 4.77 -15.68 11.63
CA ASP A 38 5.77 -16.63 11.12
C ASP A 38 6.73 -17.13 12.21
N ALA A 39 6.15 -17.46 13.38
CA ALA A 39 6.84 -17.84 14.61
C ALA A 39 7.87 -16.81 15.15
N THR A 40 7.84 -15.57 14.68
CA THR A 40 8.74 -14.48 15.04
C THR A 40 8.01 -13.40 15.83
N ASN A 41 8.58 -12.97 16.96
CA ASN A 41 8.12 -11.77 17.66
C ASN A 41 8.58 -10.53 16.89
N LEU A 42 7.66 -9.86 16.22
CA LEU A 42 8.00 -8.71 15.39
C LEU A 42 8.53 -7.56 16.25
N THR A 43 9.49 -6.83 15.70
CA THR A 43 10.12 -5.67 16.34
C THR A 43 9.72 -4.40 15.60
N ALA A 44 9.54 -3.29 16.31
CA ALA A 44 9.18 -2.00 15.74
C ALA A 44 10.25 -0.94 16.01
N ALA A 45 10.44 -0.02 15.07
CA ALA A 45 11.26 1.18 15.28
C ALA A 45 10.61 2.15 16.26
N GLN A 46 9.27 2.21 16.27
CA GLN A 46 8.49 2.98 17.24
C GLN A 46 7.24 2.21 17.72
N ILE A 47 6.94 2.29 19.02
CA ILE A 47 5.73 1.71 19.63
C ILE A 47 4.87 2.85 20.20
N GLY A 48 3.65 2.98 19.69
CA GLY A 48 2.65 3.94 20.15
C GLY A 48 3.04 5.42 19.98
N GLY A 49 2.23 6.28 20.59
CA GLY A 49 2.40 7.74 20.56
C GLY A 49 2.09 8.37 19.20
N ASP A 50 2.25 9.68 19.10
CA ASP A 50 2.14 10.39 17.82
C ASP A 50 3.49 10.37 17.08
N VAL A 51 3.45 10.18 15.75
CA VAL A 51 4.63 10.08 14.89
C VAL A 51 4.58 11.17 13.83
N THR A 52 5.68 11.90 13.68
CA THR A 52 5.88 12.93 12.64
C THR A 52 7.32 12.89 12.15
N GLY A 53 7.60 13.48 11.00
CA GLY A 53 8.96 13.53 10.44
C GLY A 53 9.45 12.17 9.93
N ALA A 54 10.75 12.10 9.62
CA ALA A 54 11.35 10.90 9.03
C ALA A 54 11.64 9.82 10.09
N LEU A 55 11.23 8.59 9.78
CA LEU A 55 11.50 7.38 10.54
C LEU A 55 12.04 6.30 9.60
N ASN A 56 13.37 6.16 9.59
CA ASN A 56 14.01 5.01 8.98
C ASN A 56 13.81 3.80 9.90
N ALA A 57 13.22 2.73 9.39
CA ALA A 57 12.95 1.48 10.11
C ALA A 57 13.82 0.32 9.63
N THR A 58 14.91 0.62 8.90
CA THR A 58 15.86 -0.39 8.42
C THR A 58 16.39 -1.24 9.58
N GLY A 59 16.25 -2.55 9.44
CA GLY A 59 16.63 -3.53 10.47
C GLY A 59 15.48 -3.92 11.42
N CYS A 60 14.35 -3.21 11.39
CA CYS A 60 13.15 -3.57 12.13
C CYS A 60 12.12 -4.28 11.23
N HIS A 61 11.23 -5.05 11.85
CA HIS A 61 10.12 -5.66 11.12
C HIS A 61 9.01 -4.65 10.82
N ILE A 62 8.79 -3.71 11.75
CA ILE A 62 7.70 -2.73 11.70
C ILE A 62 8.30 -1.31 11.83
N GLY A 63 7.79 -0.35 11.06
CA GLY A 63 8.07 1.06 11.30
C GLY A 63 7.43 1.54 12.60
N VAL A 64 6.11 1.68 12.60
CA VAL A 64 5.32 2.11 13.76
C VAL A 64 4.30 1.06 14.16
N TYR A 65 4.27 0.69 15.43
CA TYR A 65 3.34 -0.31 15.98
C TYR A 65 2.42 0.27 17.05
N TYR A 66 1.11 0.11 16.87
CA TYR A 66 0.07 0.36 17.86
C TYR A 66 -0.62 -0.96 18.23
N GLY A 67 -0.43 -1.41 19.47
CA GLY A 67 -1.03 -2.63 20.01
C GLY A 67 -2.42 -2.42 20.61
N PRO A 68 -3.02 -3.49 21.20
CA PRO A 68 -4.38 -3.45 21.71
C PRO A 68 -4.64 -2.31 22.71
N GLY A 69 -5.71 -1.55 22.50
CA GLY A 69 -6.11 -0.41 23.32
C GLY A 69 -5.28 0.86 23.10
N ALA A 70 -4.24 0.82 22.26
CA ALA A 70 -3.45 2.00 21.96
C ALA A 70 -4.22 3.00 21.08
N ARG A 71 -3.82 4.27 21.20
CA ARG A 71 -4.29 5.37 20.37
C ARG A 71 -3.11 6.20 19.90
N GLY A 72 -3.23 6.82 18.74
CA GLY A 72 -2.26 7.80 18.28
C GLY A 72 -2.46 8.21 16.83
N THR A 73 -1.59 9.10 16.37
CA THR A 73 -1.61 9.63 15.02
C THR A 73 -0.24 9.52 14.38
N VAL A 74 -0.17 9.01 13.15
CA VAL A 74 0.98 9.18 12.26
C VAL A 74 0.64 10.31 11.30
N SER A 75 1.30 11.46 11.43
CA SER A 75 0.99 12.63 10.62
C SER A 75 2.23 13.34 10.08
N HIS A 76 2.22 13.71 8.80
CA HIS A 76 3.38 14.36 8.16
C HIS A 76 4.68 13.59 8.41
N ALA A 77 4.59 12.25 8.38
CA ALA A 77 5.71 11.36 8.60
C ALA A 77 6.24 10.80 7.27
N GLU A 78 7.50 10.39 7.27
CA GLU A 78 8.13 9.63 6.20
C GLU A 78 8.66 8.32 6.79
N ILE A 79 7.99 7.20 6.54
CA ILE A 79 8.29 5.90 7.17
C ILE A 79 8.75 4.92 6.10
N PHE A 80 9.94 4.33 6.29
CA PHE A 80 10.52 3.45 5.27
C PHE A 80 11.48 2.39 5.81
N GLY A 81 11.76 1.35 5.00
CA GLY A 81 12.81 0.37 5.24
C GLY A 81 12.44 -0.80 6.16
N ALA A 82 11.20 -0.88 6.64
CA ALA A 82 10.72 -2.00 7.44
C ALA A 82 10.44 -3.24 6.58
N SER A 83 10.72 -4.45 7.10
CA SER A 83 10.58 -5.68 6.30
C SER A 83 9.16 -6.23 6.24
N TYR A 84 8.35 -6.10 7.29
CA TYR A 84 6.98 -6.64 7.34
C TYR A 84 5.95 -5.54 7.11
N PHE A 85 5.99 -4.47 7.91
CA PHE A 85 4.95 -3.45 7.92
C PHE A 85 5.51 -2.03 8.07
N GLY A 86 4.94 -1.05 7.36
CA GLY A 86 5.25 0.37 7.61
C GLY A 86 4.58 0.84 8.91
N VAL A 87 3.25 0.82 8.94
CA VAL A 87 2.43 1.18 10.11
C VAL A 87 1.46 0.04 10.44
N VAL A 88 1.36 -0.32 11.72
CA VAL A 88 0.43 -1.34 12.22
C VAL A 88 -0.49 -0.76 13.28
N ALA A 89 -1.80 -0.88 13.07
CA ALA A 89 -2.83 -0.71 14.08
C ALA A 89 -3.49 -2.08 14.37
N ARG A 90 -3.23 -2.64 15.55
CA ARG A 90 -3.72 -3.98 15.95
C ARG A 90 -4.56 -3.88 17.21
N GLY A 91 -5.88 -3.94 17.07
CA GLY A 91 -6.81 -3.70 18.18
C GLY A 91 -6.70 -2.26 18.73
N ALA A 92 -6.41 -1.30 17.85
CA ALA A 92 -6.03 0.07 18.19
C ALA A 92 -6.86 1.09 17.39
N GLU A 93 -6.88 2.34 17.86
CA GLU A 93 -7.51 3.48 17.17
C GLU A 93 -6.44 4.44 16.67
N VAL A 94 -6.17 4.46 15.37
CA VAL A 94 -5.02 5.16 14.79
C VAL A 94 -5.39 5.93 13.53
N ASP A 95 -4.99 7.19 13.46
CA ASP A 95 -5.08 7.97 12.23
C ASP A 95 -3.71 8.05 11.53
N VAL A 96 -3.67 7.77 10.23
CA VAL A 96 -2.49 7.93 9.36
C VAL A 96 -2.79 9.01 8.32
N LEU A 97 -2.17 10.17 8.46
CA LEU A 97 -2.56 11.40 7.80
C LEU A 97 -1.37 12.05 7.08
N HIS A 98 -1.53 12.46 5.82
CA HIS A 98 -0.56 13.32 5.12
C HIS A 98 0.89 12.83 5.19
N SER A 99 1.09 11.51 5.18
CA SER A 99 2.38 10.87 5.37
C SER A 99 2.84 10.15 4.10
N SER A 100 4.13 9.89 4.03
CA SER A 100 4.77 9.06 3.03
C SER A 100 5.20 7.73 3.64
N ILE A 101 4.75 6.61 3.07
CA ILE A 101 5.09 5.27 3.57
C ILE A 101 5.58 4.44 2.38
N HIS A 102 6.84 4.03 2.40
CA HIS A 102 7.47 3.43 1.23
C HIS A 102 8.66 2.52 1.55
N ASP A 103 9.15 1.80 0.54
CA ASP A 103 10.24 0.83 0.68
C ASP A 103 9.98 -0.17 1.82
N ILE A 104 8.78 -0.77 1.82
CA ILE A 104 8.34 -1.74 2.82
C ILE A 104 8.33 -3.14 2.21
N GLY A 105 9.19 -4.01 2.72
CA GLY A 105 9.35 -5.38 2.24
C GLY A 105 10.71 -5.98 2.57
N ASP A 106 10.84 -7.27 2.30
CA ASP A 106 12.08 -8.02 2.46
C ASP A 106 13.21 -7.37 1.64
N SER A 107 14.36 -7.09 2.25
CA SER A 107 15.50 -6.46 1.58
C SER A 107 16.81 -7.05 2.13
N PRO A 108 17.83 -7.30 1.29
CA PRO A 108 17.95 -6.95 -0.14
C PRO A 108 17.30 -7.96 -1.10
N SER A 109 16.75 -9.07 -0.60
CA SER A 109 16.15 -10.12 -1.43
C SER A 109 14.70 -10.35 -1.05
N PHE A 110 13.81 -10.27 -2.04
CA PHE A 110 12.38 -10.51 -1.85
C PHE A 110 12.04 -11.99 -1.77
N THR A 111 11.06 -12.33 -0.94
CA THR A 111 10.49 -13.69 -0.86
C THR A 111 9.02 -13.70 -1.30
N GLY A 112 8.48 -14.90 -1.56
CA GLY A 112 7.03 -15.07 -1.78
C GLY A 112 6.19 -14.97 -0.48
N ALA A 113 6.84 -14.75 0.67
CA ALA A 113 6.14 -14.49 1.91
C ALA A 113 5.29 -13.22 1.76
N GLN A 114 4.13 -13.20 2.40
CA GLN A 114 3.16 -12.11 2.28
C GLN A 114 3.56 -10.90 3.15
N HIS A 115 4.83 -10.52 3.11
CA HIS A 115 5.42 -9.40 3.84
C HIS A 115 5.39 -8.12 2.99
N GLY A 116 5.73 -7.00 3.62
CA GLY A 116 5.82 -5.70 2.97
C GLY A 116 4.45 -5.08 2.71
N VAL A 117 3.71 -4.86 3.78
CA VAL A 117 2.44 -4.13 3.76
C VAL A 117 2.66 -2.72 4.32
N ALA A 118 2.40 -1.67 3.53
CA ALA A 118 2.74 -0.32 3.98
C ALA A 118 1.90 0.12 5.20
N ILE A 119 0.59 -0.07 5.16
CA ILE A 119 -0.32 0.26 6.27
C ILE A 119 -1.24 -0.92 6.56
N TYR A 120 -1.27 -1.38 7.81
CA TYR A 120 -2.01 -2.57 8.24
C TYR A 120 -2.89 -2.29 9.46
N PHE A 121 -4.20 -2.33 9.27
CA PHE A 121 -5.23 -2.27 10.30
C PHE A 121 -5.85 -3.66 10.48
N ALA A 122 -5.81 -4.24 11.67
CA ALA A 122 -6.49 -5.51 11.89
C ALA A 122 -6.81 -5.82 13.36
N SER A 123 -8.05 -6.25 13.61
CA SER A 123 -8.49 -6.91 14.84
C SER A 123 -8.02 -8.36 14.85
N VAL A 124 -6.71 -8.54 15.03
CA VAL A 124 -6.05 -9.85 15.06
C VAL A 124 -5.37 -10.13 16.38
N GLY A 125 -5.49 -11.37 16.85
CA GLY A 125 -4.70 -11.98 17.90
C GLY A 125 -3.31 -12.40 17.39
N ASN A 126 -2.62 -13.29 18.11
CA ASN A 126 -1.40 -13.94 17.61
C ASN A 126 -1.71 -15.18 16.75
N THR A 127 -2.96 -15.66 16.76
CA THR A 127 -3.39 -16.90 16.11
C THR A 127 -4.40 -16.69 14.98
N GLY A 128 -4.72 -15.43 14.62
CA GLY A 128 -5.71 -15.11 13.59
C GLY A 128 -6.58 -13.92 13.97
N CYS A 129 -7.74 -13.79 13.32
CA CYS A 129 -8.76 -12.80 13.68
C CYS A 129 -9.20 -12.99 15.13
N ASP A 130 -9.41 -11.88 15.84
CA ASP A 130 -9.82 -11.85 17.24
C ASP A 130 -10.98 -10.85 17.40
N THR A 131 -12.18 -11.39 17.57
CA THR A 131 -13.42 -10.61 17.67
C THR A 131 -13.57 -9.87 19.00
N THR A 132 -12.66 -10.06 19.96
CA THR A 132 -12.61 -9.27 21.19
C THR A 132 -11.88 -7.94 21.00
N LEU A 133 -11.16 -7.78 19.87
CA LEU A 133 -10.46 -6.56 19.51
C LEU A 133 -11.30 -5.68 18.59
N THR A 134 -11.12 -4.37 18.73
CA THR A 134 -11.67 -3.38 17.81
C THR A 134 -10.52 -2.54 17.27
N THR A 135 -10.48 -2.36 15.96
CA THR A 135 -9.46 -1.58 15.27
C THR A 135 -10.13 -0.54 14.40
N THR A 136 -9.84 0.73 14.64
CA THR A 136 -10.48 1.82 13.88
C THR A 136 -9.46 2.87 13.47
N GLY A 137 -9.82 3.67 12.48
CA GLY A 137 -8.96 4.78 12.08
C GLY A 137 -9.24 5.34 10.70
N ARG A 138 -8.46 6.36 10.37
CA ARG A 138 -8.49 7.02 9.07
C ARG A 138 -7.12 6.95 8.41
N VAL A 139 -7.09 6.62 7.12
CA VAL A 139 -5.92 6.69 6.26
C VAL A 139 -6.21 7.75 5.22
N VAL A 140 -5.71 8.97 5.43
CA VAL A 140 -6.11 10.14 4.63
C VAL A 140 -4.94 10.95 4.10
N GLY A 141 -4.96 11.26 2.80
CA GLY A 141 -4.02 12.20 2.20
C GLY A 141 -2.59 11.70 2.15
N ASN A 142 -2.37 10.38 2.24
CA ASN A 142 -1.03 9.78 2.25
C ASN A 142 -0.53 9.50 0.82
N HIS A 143 0.78 9.39 0.69
CA HIS A 143 1.45 8.87 -0.49
C HIS A 143 2.14 7.55 -0.16
N ILE A 144 1.79 6.48 -0.87
CA ILE A 144 2.21 5.11 -0.57
C ILE A 144 2.73 4.48 -1.85
N TRP A 145 3.98 4.01 -1.84
CA TRP A 145 4.63 3.39 -3.00
C TRP A 145 5.69 2.40 -2.52
N ARG A 146 6.27 1.56 -3.39
CA ARG A 146 7.38 0.67 -3.01
C ARG A 146 7.05 -0.22 -1.83
N TYR A 147 5.92 -0.91 -1.91
CA TYR A 147 5.57 -2.01 -1.01
C TYR A 147 5.65 -3.34 -1.77
N GLN A 148 5.93 -4.44 -1.06
CA GLN A 148 6.08 -5.78 -1.67
C GLN A 148 4.73 -6.47 -1.86
N LYS A 149 3.86 -6.46 -0.85
CA LYS A 149 2.58 -7.17 -0.89
C LYS A 149 1.40 -6.22 -1.01
N ASN A 150 1.13 -5.38 -0.01
CA ASN A 150 -0.05 -4.50 -0.06
C ASN A 150 0.28 -3.04 0.30
N GLY A 151 -0.46 -2.11 -0.30
CA GLY A 151 -0.40 -0.70 0.08
C GLY A 151 -1.11 -0.49 1.42
N ILE A 152 -2.45 -0.54 1.39
CA ILE A 152 -3.29 -0.38 2.59
C ILE A 152 -4.10 -1.67 2.79
N THR A 153 -4.10 -2.20 4.00
CA THR A 153 -4.86 -3.42 4.35
C THR A 153 -5.67 -3.20 5.61
N ALA A 154 -6.95 -3.58 5.55
CA ALA A 154 -7.85 -3.71 6.69
C ALA A 154 -8.37 -5.16 6.74
N ASN A 155 -8.17 -5.86 7.86
CA ASN A 155 -8.53 -7.28 7.96
C ASN A 155 -9.32 -7.58 9.24
N CYS A 156 -10.14 -8.62 9.17
CA CYS A 156 -10.91 -9.19 10.27
C CYS A 156 -12.11 -8.36 10.73
N THR A 157 -13.16 -9.06 11.15
CA THR A 157 -14.30 -8.48 11.88
C THR A 157 -13.83 -7.67 13.08
N GLY A 158 -14.49 -6.53 13.32
CA GLY A 158 -14.09 -5.56 14.33
C GLY A 158 -13.09 -4.52 13.83
N THR A 159 -12.66 -4.59 12.57
CA THR A 159 -11.85 -3.56 11.90
C THR A 159 -12.73 -2.65 11.06
N ALA A 160 -12.65 -1.33 11.28
CA ALA A 160 -13.38 -0.32 10.51
C ALA A 160 -12.46 0.85 10.11
N VAL A 161 -12.23 1.07 8.81
CA VAL A 161 -11.26 2.08 8.34
C VAL A 161 -11.85 2.99 7.26
N GLU A 162 -11.54 4.28 7.37
CA GLU A 162 -11.80 5.27 6.32
C GLU A 162 -10.53 5.52 5.51
N ILE A 163 -10.53 5.19 4.22
CA ILE A 163 -9.40 5.33 3.31
C ILE A 163 -9.75 6.39 2.26
N ARG A 164 -9.26 7.62 2.43
CA ARG A 164 -9.62 8.75 1.57
C ARG A 164 -8.48 9.59 1.04
N ASN A 165 -8.61 10.07 -0.20
CA ASN A 165 -7.71 11.07 -0.79
C ASN A 165 -6.22 10.65 -0.77
N ASN A 166 -5.93 9.35 -0.79
CA ASN A 166 -4.56 8.85 -0.84
C ASN A 166 -4.10 8.70 -2.30
N VAL A 167 -2.79 8.74 -2.48
CA VAL A 167 -2.12 8.24 -3.68
C VAL A 167 -1.43 6.94 -3.30
N VAL A 168 -1.92 5.81 -3.82
CA VAL A 168 -1.34 4.49 -3.63
C VAL A 168 -0.82 4.03 -4.98
N ALA A 169 0.49 4.03 -5.19
CA ALA A 169 1.08 3.49 -6.42
C ALA A 169 0.87 1.97 -6.51
N GLY A 170 1.11 1.38 -7.68
CA GLY A 170 1.25 -0.08 -7.79
C GLY A 170 2.50 -0.57 -7.05
N ALA A 171 2.53 -1.84 -6.70
CA ALA A 171 3.67 -2.51 -6.13
C ALA A 171 4.81 -2.53 -7.16
N ASP A 172 5.94 -1.95 -6.79
CA ASP A 172 7.14 -1.84 -7.64
C ASP A 172 8.39 -2.41 -6.97
N LEU A 173 8.25 -3.13 -5.85
CA LEU A 173 9.34 -3.86 -5.21
C LEU A 173 9.51 -5.29 -5.74
N SER A 174 8.42 -6.01 -6.03
CA SER A 174 8.50 -7.41 -6.43
C SER A 174 7.27 -7.88 -7.20
N LEU A 175 7.49 -8.79 -8.15
CA LEU A 175 6.44 -9.48 -8.92
C LEU A 175 6.23 -10.94 -8.44
N ILE A 176 6.91 -11.36 -7.35
CA ILE A 176 6.82 -12.73 -6.82
C ILE A 176 5.74 -12.89 -5.74
N THR A 177 5.00 -11.82 -5.46
CA THR A 177 3.76 -11.83 -4.64
C THR A 177 2.63 -11.15 -5.40
N ALA A 178 1.44 -11.75 -5.41
CA ALA A 178 0.26 -11.13 -6.01
C ALA A 178 -0.19 -9.92 -5.18
N ALA A 179 0.21 -8.71 -5.57
CA ALA A 179 0.06 -7.52 -4.72
C ALA A 179 -1.33 -6.89 -4.78
N ASN A 180 -1.75 -6.20 -3.71
CA ASN A 180 -3.00 -5.43 -3.68
C ASN A 180 -2.74 -4.00 -3.22
N SER A 181 -3.13 -2.98 -3.99
CA SER A 181 -2.95 -1.59 -3.53
C SER A 181 -3.82 -1.28 -2.32
N VAL A 182 -5.08 -1.69 -2.34
CA VAL A 182 -5.99 -1.61 -1.19
C VAL A 182 -6.67 -2.96 -0.98
N GLN A 183 -6.73 -3.42 0.27
CA GLN A 183 -7.43 -4.65 0.65
C GLN A 183 -8.32 -4.41 1.87
N LEU A 184 -9.59 -4.82 1.77
CA LEU A 184 -10.49 -5.02 2.90
C LEU A 184 -10.93 -6.48 2.89
N ALA A 185 -10.65 -7.24 3.96
CA ALA A 185 -10.93 -8.68 3.95
C ALA A 185 -11.37 -9.25 5.31
N TRP A 186 -11.95 -10.45 5.24
CA TRP A 186 -12.30 -11.31 6.37
C TRP A 186 -13.21 -10.64 7.43
N GLY A 187 -14.20 -9.89 6.97
CA GLY A 187 -15.18 -9.18 7.79
C GLY A 187 -14.74 -7.77 8.20
N ALA A 188 -13.68 -7.23 7.59
CA ALA A 188 -13.35 -5.82 7.76
C ALA A 188 -14.41 -4.94 7.05
N PHE A 189 -14.81 -3.86 7.73
CA PHE A 189 -15.70 -2.83 7.19
C PHE A 189 -14.88 -1.60 6.77
N GLY A 190 -15.33 -0.86 5.76
CA GLY A 190 -14.69 0.43 5.50
C GLY A 190 -15.24 1.22 4.33
N THR A 191 -14.62 2.38 4.11
CA THR A 191 -14.88 3.24 2.94
C THR A 191 -13.56 3.52 2.23
N VAL A 192 -13.49 3.18 0.94
CA VAL A 192 -12.38 3.53 0.04
C VAL A 192 -12.89 4.58 -0.94
N GLU A 193 -12.50 5.84 -0.74
CA GLU A 193 -13.09 6.95 -1.48
C GLU A 193 -12.09 8.03 -1.94
N ASN A 194 -12.27 8.53 -3.17
CA ASN A 194 -11.48 9.63 -3.74
C ASN A 194 -9.97 9.37 -3.77
N ASN A 195 -9.53 8.12 -3.88
CA ASN A 195 -8.11 7.79 -3.97
C ASN A 195 -7.65 7.73 -5.44
N LEU A 196 -6.37 8.00 -5.65
CA LEU A 196 -5.64 7.58 -6.86
C LEU A 196 -4.94 6.26 -6.52
N ILE A 197 -5.31 5.18 -7.20
CA ILE A 197 -4.85 3.83 -6.89
C ILE A 197 -4.19 3.23 -8.13
N GLY A 198 -2.97 2.72 -7.98
CA GLY A 198 -2.24 1.99 -9.00
C GLY A 198 -2.72 0.55 -9.12
N GLY A 199 -2.62 0.00 -10.32
CA GLY A 199 -2.85 -1.41 -10.56
C GLY A 199 -1.66 -2.29 -10.18
N ASN A 200 -1.93 -3.58 -10.00
CA ASN A 200 -0.93 -4.60 -9.72
C ASN A 200 -1.17 -5.82 -10.59
N GLN A 201 -0.08 -6.45 -11.05
CA GLN A 201 -0.14 -7.71 -11.80
C GLN A 201 0.62 -8.83 -11.12
N TRP A 202 0.09 -10.04 -11.27
CA TRP A 202 0.73 -11.28 -10.90
C TRP A 202 1.29 -11.96 -12.15
N CYS A 203 2.61 -11.88 -12.33
CA CYS A 203 3.31 -12.50 -13.46
C CYS A 203 3.81 -13.92 -13.15
N GLY A 204 3.48 -14.49 -12.00
CA GLY A 204 3.96 -15.81 -11.58
C GLY A 204 3.13 -16.96 -12.16
N PRO A 205 3.65 -18.21 -12.13
CA PRO A 205 2.98 -19.37 -12.73
C PRO A 205 1.76 -19.87 -11.94
N GLY A 206 1.58 -19.41 -10.69
CA GLY A 206 0.46 -19.80 -9.84
C GLY A 206 -0.86 -19.18 -10.30
N ASN A 207 -1.97 -19.84 -9.99
CA ASN A 207 -3.32 -19.32 -10.28
C ASN A 207 -3.75 -18.30 -9.23
N TRP A 208 -3.15 -17.11 -9.29
CA TRP A 208 -3.42 -15.98 -8.43
C TRP A 208 -3.69 -14.74 -9.29
N SER A 209 -4.32 -13.74 -8.69
CA SER A 209 -4.51 -12.41 -9.29
C SER A 209 -4.02 -11.34 -8.30
N ALA A 210 -3.39 -10.32 -8.85
CA ALA A 210 -3.10 -9.08 -8.15
C ALA A 210 -4.20 -8.05 -8.45
N THR A 211 -4.46 -7.14 -7.51
CA THR A 211 -5.60 -6.22 -7.64
C THR A 211 -5.25 -4.77 -7.35
N ALA A 212 -5.99 -3.82 -7.89
CA ALA A 212 -5.93 -2.46 -7.35
C ALA A 212 -6.73 -2.38 -6.03
N VAL A 213 -7.96 -2.92 -6.02
CA VAL A 213 -8.81 -3.00 -4.83
C VAL A 213 -9.33 -4.42 -4.64
N LEU A 214 -8.99 -5.06 -3.51
CA LEU A 214 -9.49 -6.36 -3.10
C LEU A 214 -10.50 -6.23 -1.96
N LEU A 215 -11.74 -6.67 -2.20
CA LEU A 215 -12.77 -6.86 -1.17
C LEU A 215 -13.03 -8.36 -1.02
N TYR A 216 -12.38 -9.01 -0.06
CA TYR A 216 -12.41 -10.47 0.09
C TYR A 216 -13.08 -10.88 1.41
N GLY A 217 -14.37 -11.16 1.34
CA GLY A 217 -15.24 -11.30 2.50
C GLY A 217 -15.34 -10.00 3.30
N ALA A 218 -15.28 -8.83 2.65
CA ALA A 218 -15.49 -7.55 3.32
C ALA A 218 -16.92 -7.46 3.87
N ASP A 219 -17.09 -6.73 4.99
CA ASP A 219 -18.37 -6.67 5.71
C ASP A 219 -19.43 -5.87 4.95
N GLU A 220 -20.70 -6.18 5.22
CA GLU A 220 -21.85 -5.54 4.58
C GLU A 220 -21.80 -4.02 4.77
N GLY A 221 -22.16 -3.28 3.71
CA GLY A 221 -22.13 -1.82 3.71
C GLY A 221 -20.74 -1.22 3.46
N THR A 222 -19.71 -2.04 3.23
CA THR A 222 -18.40 -1.55 2.75
C THR A 222 -18.57 -0.80 1.42
N VAL A 223 -17.93 0.37 1.31
CA VAL A 223 -18.09 1.29 0.18
C VAL A 223 -16.76 1.48 -0.56
N VAL A 224 -16.79 1.34 -1.89
CA VAL A 224 -15.70 1.74 -2.79
C VAL A 224 -16.26 2.70 -3.82
N ARG A 225 -15.90 3.99 -3.72
CA ARG A 225 -16.46 4.99 -4.63
C ARG A 225 -15.55 6.13 -5.02
N HIS A 226 -15.80 6.72 -6.18
CA HIS A 226 -15.08 7.91 -6.67
C HIS A 226 -13.56 7.74 -6.77
N ASN A 227 -13.04 6.51 -6.78
CA ASN A 227 -11.62 6.26 -6.95
C ASN A 227 -11.23 6.37 -8.42
N ASN A 228 -9.99 6.78 -8.67
CA ASN A 228 -9.36 6.75 -9.98
C ASN A 228 -8.27 5.67 -9.95
N ILE A 229 -8.56 4.53 -10.56
CA ILE A 229 -7.68 3.38 -10.66
C ILE A 229 -7.00 3.41 -12.04
N ARG A 230 -5.66 3.32 -12.04
CA ARG A 230 -4.76 3.47 -13.22
C ARG A 230 -3.61 2.48 -13.17
N GLY A 231 -2.84 2.36 -14.25
CA GLY A 231 -1.77 1.37 -14.37
C GLY A 231 -2.31 0.07 -14.97
N ASN A 232 -1.64 -1.04 -14.68
CA ASN A 232 -2.08 -2.36 -15.12
C ASN A 232 -2.52 -3.21 -13.92
N SER A 233 -3.69 -3.83 -14.00
CA SER A 233 -4.22 -4.72 -12.97
C SER A 233 -4.69 -6.04 -13.56
N ASP A 234 -4.41 -7.16 -12.89
CA ASP A 234 -5.14 -8.40 -13.24
C ASP A 234 -6.64 -8.25 -12.90
N VAL A 235 -6.93 -7.58 -11.78
CA VAL A 235 -8.29 -7.17 -11.43
C VAL A 235 -8.31 -5.73 -10.91
N GLY A 236 -9.08 -4.85 -11.54
CA GLY A 236 -9.25 -3.48 -11.09
C GLY A 236 -9.93 -3.40 -9.72
N ILE A 237 -11.15 -3.92 -9.61
CA ILE A 237 -11.88 -4.05 -8.33
C ILE A 237 -12.41 -5.49 -8.21
N HIS A 238 -11.94 -6.23 -7.20
CA HIS A 238 -12.39 -7.58 -6.87
C HIS A 238 -13.42 -7.51 -5.74
N GLY A 239 -14.71 -7.66 -6.09
CA GLY A 239 -15.83 -7.64 -5.14
C GLY A 239 -16.31 -9.03 -4.74
N GLU A 240 -15.70 -9.63 -3.73
CA GLU A 240 -16.09 -10.94 -3.15
C GLU A 240 -16.55 -10.76 -1.70
N GLY A 241 -17.55 -9.91 -1.48
CA GLY A 241 -18.26 -9.77 -0.21
C GLY A 241 -19.73 -9.51 -0.50
N ASP A 242 -20.58 -9.51 0.53
CA ASP A 242 -22.01 -9.30 0.35
C ASP A 242 -22.43 -7.88 0.75
N GLY A 243 -23.45 -7.33 0.09
CA GLY A 243 -24.00 -6.01 0.41
C GLY A 243 -23.01 -4.84 0.24
N LEU A 244 -22.04 -4.99 -0.66
CA LEU A 244 -21.04 -3.97 -1.00
C LEU A 244 -21.66 -2.86 -1.86
N LEU A 245 -21.14 -1.63 -1.72
CA LEU A 245 -21.41 -0.53 -2.65
C LEU A 245 -20.15 -0.18 -3.45
N ILE A 246 -20.16 -0.49 -4.75
CA ILE A 246 -19.07 -0.15 -5.69
C ILE A 246 -19.62 0.87 -6.70
N ASP A 247 -19.32 2.16 -6.50
CA ASP A 247 -20.02 3.24 -7.20
C ASP A 247 -19.10 4.34 -7.75
N ASN A 248 -19.38 4.82 -8.96
CA ASN A 248 -18.72 5.99 -9.54
C ASN A 248 -17.16 5.92 -9.58
N ASN A 249 -16.57 4.73 -9.68
CA ASN A 249 -15.13 4.58 -9.86
C ASN A 249 -14.73 4.71 -11.34
N ARG A 250 -13.51 5.18 -11.61
CA ARG A 250 -12.86 5.09 -12.92
C ARG A 250 -11.79 4.01 -12.82
N VAL A 251 -11.93 2.94 -13.59
CA VAL A 251 -11.07 1.77 -13.52
C VAL A 251 -10.48 1.52 -14.89
N PHE A 252 -9.28 2.05 -15.12
CA PHE A 252 -8.67 2.02 -16.44
C PHE A 252 -7.36 1.24 -16.39
N ASP A 253 -7.29 0.21 -17.23
CA ASP A 253 -6.05 -0.44 -17.60
C ASP A 253 -5.38 0.33 -18.74
N ASP A 254 -4.07 0.57 -18.60
CA ASP A 254 -3.22 1.17 -19.61
C ASP A 254 -1.87 0.46 -19.80
N GLY A 255 -1.70 -0.75 -19.27
CA GLY A 255 -0.45 -1.51 -19.38
C GLY A 255 -0.46 -2.70 -20.33
N THR A 256 0.58 -3.51 -20.24
CA THR A 256 0.73 -4.77 -20.98
C THR A 256 0.68 -5.93 -20.00
N ASP A 257 -0.14 -6.91 -20.28
CA ASP A 257 -0.34 -8.03 -19.37
C ASP A 257 0.81 -9.01 -19.35
N CYS A 258 1.18 -9.40 -18.13
CA CYS A 258 2.14 -10.46 -17.87
C CYS A 258 1.50 -11.70 -17.26
N ASN A 259 0.21 -11.65 -16.88
CA ASN A 259 -0.45 -12.73 -16.18
C ASN A 259 -0.62 -13.93 -17.12
N VAL A 260 -0.37 -15.13 -16.59
CA VAL A 260 -0.37 -16.37 -17.40
C VAL A 260 -1.71 -17.10 -17.38
N ASN A 261 -2.63 -16.71 -16.49
CA ASN A 261 -3.92 -17.39 -16.29
C ASN A 261 -5.10 -16.60 -16.90
N GLY A 262 -4.86 -15.47 -17.56
CA GLY A 262 -5.88 -14.68 -18.25
C GLY A 262 -6.77 -13.85 -17.32
N TYR A 263 -6.30 -13.51 -16.12
CA TYR A 263 -7.00 -12.55 -15.27
C TYR A 263 -6.82 -11.15 -15.85
N ASP A 264 -7.88 -10.59 -16.39
CA ASP A 264 -7.89 -9.21 -16.87
C ASP A 264 -9.33 -8.66 -16.76
N TYR A 265 -9.69 -8.32 -15.52
CA TYR A 265 -11.05 -7.94 -15.13
C TYR A 265 -11.12 -6.51 -14.59
N GLY A 266 -11.96 -5.67 -15.16
CA GLY A 266 -12.11 -4.29 -14.67
C GLY A 266 -12.80 -4.23 -13.31
N VAL A 267 -14.06 -4.67 -13.24
CA VAL A 267 -14.80 -4.82 -11.98
C VAL A 267 -15.44 -6.21 -11.92
N GLY A 268 -14.96 -7.03 -11.00
CA GLY A 268 -15.55 -8.32 -10.67
C GLY A 268 -16.50 -8.22 -9.48
N ASN A 269 -17.65 -8.87 -9.58
CA ASN A 269 -18.66 -8.94 -8.53
C ASN A 269 -19.08 -10.40 -8.31
N TRP A 270 -18.46 -11.03 -7.33
CA TRP A 270 -18.61 -12.45 -7.02
C TRP A 270 -19.32 -12.72 -5.69
N GLY A 271 -19.76 -11.66 -5.00
CA GLY A 271 -20.66 -11.75 -3.86
C GLY A 271 -22.13 -11.48 -4.21
N SER A 272 -22.97 -11.44 -3.18
CA SER A 272 -24.42 -11.31 -3.25
C SER A 272 -24.90 -9.94 -2.78
N ASN A 273 -26.05 -9.48 -3.31
CA ASN A 273 -26.70 -8.21 -2.90
C ASN A 273 -25.82 -6.95 -3.04
N ASN A 274 -24.77 -7.03 -3.85
CA ASN A 274 -23.90 -5.90 -4.11
C ASN A 274 -24.56 -4.89 -5.05
N VAL A 275 -24.34 -3.60 -4.79
CA VAL A 275 -24.73 -2.51 -5.68
C VAL A 275 -23.49 -2.04 -6.43
N VAL A 276 -23.37 -2.46 -7.67
CA VAL A 276 -22.28 -2.04 -8.57
C VAL A 276 -22.86 -1.11 -9.64
N THR A 277 -22.54 0.18 -9.61
CA THR A 277 -23.18 1.15 -10.51
C THR A 277 -22.31 2.38 -10.82
N ASN A 278 -22.59 3.06 -11.92
CA ASN A 278 -21.90 4.27 -12.38
C ASN A 278 -20.37 4.15 -12.55
N ASN A 279 -19.81 2.94 -12.51
CA ASN A 279 -18.38 2.75 -12.73
C ASN A 279 -18.08 2.92 -14.22
N LYS A 280 -16.87 3.42 -14.51
CA LYS A 280 -16.35 3.56 -15.87
C LYS A 280 -15.14 2.66 -15.99
N VAL A 281 -15.23 1.64 -16.84
CA VAL A 281 -14.16 0.65 -17.02
C VAL A 281 -13.57 0.78 -18.42
N ARG A 282 -12.25 0.59 -18.56
CA ARG A 282 -11.55 0.62 -19.85
C ARG A 282 -10.29 -0.24 -19.79
N GLY A 283 -9.94 -0.89 -20.90
CA GLY A 283 -8.62 -1.49 -21.09
C GLY A 283 -8.49 -2.95 -20.68
N PHE A 284 -9.48 -3.49 -19.97
CA PHE A 284 -9.55 -4.90 -19.55
C PHE A 284 -10.28 -5.75 -20.61
N ASP A 285 -9.82 -6.98 -20.82
CA ASP A 285 -10.46 -8.03 -21.63
C ASP A 285 -11.90 -8.28 -21.18
N THR A 286 -12.12 -8.33 -19.86
CA THR A 286 -13.45 -8.40 -19.29
C THR A 286 -13.73 -7.18 -18.43
N SER A 287 -14.42 -6.19 -18.99
CA SER A 287 -14.72 -4.95 -18.26
C SER A 287 -15.55 -5.17 -16.98
N TYR A 288 -16.52 -6.10 -17.02
CA TYR A 288 -17.37 -6.42 -15.88
C TYR A 288 -17.61 -7.93 -15.83
N ASP A 289 -17.37 -8.55 -14.68
CA ASP A 289 -17.72 -9.95 -14.42
C ASP A 289 -18.62 -10.07 -13.20
N GLY A 290 -19.66 -10.92 -13.28
CA GLY A 290 -20.66 -11.08 -12.21
C GLY A 290 -21.49 -9.82 -11.87
N VAL A 291 -21.32 -8.73 -12.60
CA VAL A 291 -22.07 -7.48 -12.41
C VAL A 291 -23.36 -7.54 -13.21
N THR A 292 -24.50 -7.36 -12.53
CA THR A 292 -25.81 -7.30 -13.17
C THR A 292 -26.49 -5.95 -12.90
N GLY A 293 -27.04 -5.32 -13.93
CA GLY A 293 -27.71 -4.02 -13.82
C GLY A 293 -26.77 -2.83 -13.58
N GLY A 294 -27.34 -1.75 -13.02
CA GLY A 294 -26.62 -0.49 -12.77
C GLY A 294 -26.42 0.39 -14.01
N LYS A 295 -25.86 1.59 -13.80
CA LYS A 295 -25.50 2.55 -14.86
C LYS A 295 -24.00 2.49 -15.21
N ASN A 296 -23.42 1.30 -15.14
CA ASN A 296 -22.02 1.04 -15.47
C ASN A 296 -21.76 1.29 -16.96
N LYS A 297 -20.55 1.72 -17.30
CA LYS A 297 -20.17 2.06 -18.67
C LYS A 297 -18.79 1.51 -18.99
N VAL A 298 -18.72 0.68 -20.02
CA VAL A 298 -17.47 0.42 -20.73
C VAL A 298 -17.11 1.68 -21.52
N ILE A 299 -15.90 2.18 -21.30
CA ILE A 299 -15.32 3.29 -22.04
C ILE A 299 -14.40 2.67 -23.10
N PRO A 300 -14.57 2.99 -24.40
CA PRO A 300 -13.68 2.52 -25.43
C PRO A 300 -12.22 2.85 -25.10
N GLY A 301 -11.35 1.84 -25.15
CA GLY A 301 -9.91 1.95 -24.90
C GLY A 301 -9.07 1.83 -26.17
N PRO A 302 -7.78 2.18 -26.09
CA PRO A 302 -6.84 1.97 -27.19
C PRO A 302 -6.65 0.49 -27.54
N ASN A 303 -6.92 -0.44 -26.61
CA ASN A 303 -6.73 -1.88 -26.78
C ASN A 303 -7.96 -2.63 -27.35
N GLY A 304 -9.03 -1.91 -27.70
CA GLY A 304 -10.01 -2.37 -28.69
C GLY A 304 -10.48 -3.82 -28.64
N ASN A 305 -10.99 -4.30 -27.50
CA ASN A 305 -12.00 -5.36 -27.54
C ASN A 305 -13.35 -4.83 -27.02
N PRO A 306 -14.43 -4.94 -27.81
CA PRO A 306 -15.77 -4.47 -27.45
C PRO A 306 -16.40 -5.24 -26.30
#